data_AF-A0A3S3QWI3-F1
#
_entry.id   AF-A0A3S3QWI3-F1
#
_cell.length_a   1.000
_cell.length_b   1.000
_cell.length_c   1.000
_cell.angle_alpha   90.00
_cell.angle_beta   90.00
_cell.angle_gamma   90.00
#
_symmetry.space_group_name_H-M   'P 1'
#
loop_
_entity.id
_entity.type
_entity.pdbx_description
1 polymer ?
#
loop_
_entity_poly.entity_id
_entity_poly.type
_entity_poly.pdbx_seq_one_letter_code
_entity_poly.pdbx_strand_id
1 'polypeptide(L)' 'MAEEKQYSWNAEDYARHSSAQQGWGRELISKLDLQGYEAVLDIGCGDGKITAEIAEHLPD' A
#
# COMPACT_ATOMS: atom_id res chain seq x y z
N MET A 1 6.69 17.42 -33.68
CA MET A 1 7.00 16.43 -32.62
C MET A 1 6.28 16.94 -31.38
N ALA A 2 5.25 16.24 -30.90
CA ALA A 2 4.54 16.68 -29.70
C ALA A 2 5.42 16.36 -28.48
N GLU A 3 5.64 17.36 -27.65
CA GLU A 3 6.39 17.24 -26.41
C GLU A 3 5.62 16.32 -25.45
N GLU A 4 6.24 15.20 -25.04
CA GLU A 4 5.66 14.33 -24.01
C GLU A 4 5.54 15.13 -22.71
N LYS A 5 4.31 15.43 -22.33
CA LYS A 5 4.03 16.11 -21.07
C LYS A 5 4.31 15.13 -19.93
N GLN A 6 5.44 15.32 -19.26
CA GLN A 6 5.80 14.52 -18.08
C GLN A 6 4.77 14.79 -16.98
N TYR A 7 3.99 13.78 -16.62
CA TYR A 7 3.03 13.87 -15.53
C TYR A 7 3.79 14.07 -14.21
N SER A 8 3.45 15.13 -13.47
CA SER A 8 4.01 15.38 -12.14
C SER A 8 3.21 14.61 -11.11
N TRP A 9 3.80 13.54 -10.58
CA TRP A 9 3.24 12.80 -9.47
C TRP A 9 3.12 13.67 -8.20
N ASN A 10 2.03 13.49 -7.43
CA ASN A 10 1.82 14.15 -6.15
C ASN A 10 1.49 13.11 -5.06
N ALA A 11 2.43 12.88 -4.15
CA ALA A 11 2.28 11.91 -3.07
C ALA A 11 1.20 12.30 -2.04
N GLU A 12 1.05 13.60 -1.75
CA GLU A 12 0.01 14.08 -0.82
C GLU A 12 -1.39 13.87 -1.41
N ASP A 13 -1.55 14.14 -2.70
CA ASP A 13 -2.81 13.91 -3.40
C ASP A 13 -3.16 12.42 -3.43
N TYR A 14 -2.18 11.55 -3.70
CA TYR A 14 -2.37 10.10 -3.59
C TYR A 14 -2.81 9.69 -2.18
N ALA A 15 -2.11 10.16 -1.14
CA ALA A 15 -2.44 9.81 0.24
C ALA A 15 -3.84 10.27 0.67
N ARG A 16 -4.35 11.38 0.10
CA ARG A 16 -5.71 11.88 0.36
C ARG A 16 -6.79 11.02 -0.32
N HIS A 17 -6.47 10.34 -1.41
CA HIS A 17 -7.44 9.62 -2.25
C HIS A 17 -7.22 8.10 -2.31
N SER A 18 -6.28 7.55 -1.53
CA SER A 18 -5.90 6.11 -1.54
C SER A 18 -6.85 5.18 -0.77
N SER A 19 -8.04 5.65 -0.34
CA SER A 19 -8.94 4.89 0.54
C SER A 19 -9.51 3.63 -0.11
N ALA A 20 -9.74 3.64 -1.44
CA ALA A 20 -10.19 2.45 -2.17
C ALA A 20 -9.09 1.38 -2.19
N GLN A 21 -7.83 1.79 -2.44
CA GLN A 21 -6.67 0.92 -2.42
C GLN A 21 -6.48 0.30 -1.03
N GLN A 22 -6.62 1.11 0.03
CA GLN A 22 -6.59 0.61 1.40
C GLN A 22 -7.71 -0.41 1.67
N GLY A 23 -8.93 -0.14 1.19
CA GLY A 23 -10.05 -1.07 1.31
C GLY A 23 -9.80 -2.43 0.65
N TRP A 24 -9.25 -2.44 -0.56
CA TRP A 24 -8.83 -3.66 -1.24
C TRP A 24 -7.65 -4.35 -0.53
N GLY A 25 -6.72 -3.55 0.00
CA GLY A 25 -5.61 -4.03 0.82
C GLY A 25 -6.09 -4.90 1.98
N ARG A 26 -7.06 -4.41 2.77
CA ARG A 26 -7.65 -5.18 3.89
C ARG A 26 -8.28 -6.49 3.47
N GLU A 27 -9.02 -6.50 2.36
CA GLU A 27 -9.64 -7.72 1.84
C GLU A 27 -8.58 -8.76 1.44
N LEU A 28 -7.43 -8.31 0.93
CA LEU A 28 -6.33 -9.20 0.59
C LEU A 28 -5.55 -9.65 1.83
N ILE A 29 -5.27 -8.75 2.77
CA ILE A 29 -4.62 -9.08 4.05
C ILE A 29 -5.39 -10.19 4.77
N SER A 30 -6.72 -10.10 4.83
CA SER A 30 -7.54 -11.12 5.48
C SER A 30 -7.49 -12.50 4.80
N LYS A 31 -6.94 -12.58 3.58
CA LYS A 31 -6.71 -13.83 2.85
C LYS A 31 -5.26 -14.30 2.95
N LEU A 32 -4.35 -13.45 3.41
CA LEU A 32 -3.00 -13.84 3.79
C LEU A 32 -3.13 -14.55 5.14
N ASP A 33 -2.89 -15.86 5.15
CA ASP A 33 -2.88 -16.69 6.37
C ASP A 33 -1.60 -16.42 7.18
N LEU A 34 -1.37 -15.16 7.55
CA LEU A 34 -0.20 -14.72 8.31
C LEU A 34 -0.30 -15.28 9.72
N GLN A 35 0.72 -16.03 10.12
CA GLN A 35 0.79 -16.66 11.44
C GLN A 35 1.65 -15.86 12.43
N GLY A 36 2.25 -14.76 11.97
CA GLY A 36 3.06 -13.87 12.80
C GLY A 36 4.50 -14.35 12.98
N TYR A 37 5.08 -15.01 11.99
CA TYR A 37 6.54 -15.31 11.98
C TYR A 37 7.18 -15.04 10.61
N GLU A 38 6.39 -14.55 9.67
CA GLU A 38 6.79 -14.26 8.32
C GLU A 38 7.57 -12.93 8.25
N ALA A 39 8.54 -12.87 7.34
CA ALA A 39 9.14 -11.62 6.91
C ALA A 39 8.41 -11.15 5.64
N VAL A 40 7.77 -9.99 5.71
CA VAL A 40 6.95 -9.46 4.60
C VAL A 40 7.63 -8.27 3.93
N LEU A 41 7.60 -8.24 2.59
CA LEU A 41 8.03 -7.12 1.77
C LEU A 41 6.83 -6.56 0.99
N ASP A 42 6.48 -5.30 1.24
CA ASP A 42 5.42 -4.58 0.52
C ASP A 42 6.02 -3.73 -0.61
N ILE A 43 5.91 -4.22 -1.85
CA ILE A 43 6.49 -3.56 -3.03
C ILE A 43 5.50 -2.54 -3.58
N GLY A 44 5.93 -1.27 -3.64
CA GLY A 44 5.06 -0.18 -4.08
C GLY A 44 4.10 0.27 -3.00
N CYS A 45 4.55 0.27 -1.74
CA CYS A 45 3.77 0.58 -0.54
C CYS A 45 3.08 1.97 -0.51
N GLY A 46 3.43 2.87 -1.43
CA GLY A 46 2.75 4.15 -1.59
C GLY A 46 2.82 5.01 -0.33
N ASP A 47 1.68 5.33 0.25
CA ASP A 47 1.55 6.12 1.47
C ASP A 47 1.69 5.29 2.76
N GLY A 48 1.96 3.99 2.64
CA GLY A 48 2.31 3.09 3.75
C GLY A 48 1.13 2.60 4.59
N LYS A 49 -0.12 2.97 4.28
CA LYS A 49 -1.29 2.57 5.09
C LYS A 49 -1.48 1.06 5.11
N ILE A 50 -1.34 0.42 3.95
CA ILE A 50 -1.49 -1.04 3.83
C ILE A 50 -0.31 -1.74 4.51
N THR A 51 0.91 -1.21 4.37
CA THR A 51 2.10 -1.72 5.07
C THR A 51 1.90 -1.72 6.58
N ALA A 52 1.33 -0.65 7.14
CA ALA A 52 1.03 -0.56 8.56
C ALA A 52 -0.02 -1.61 8.99
N GLU A 53 -1.09 -1.80 8.20
CA GLU A 53 -2.11 -2.83 8.48
C GLU A 53 -1.55 -4.26 8.38
N ILE A 54 -0.59 -4.53 7.48
CA ILE A 54 0.14 -5.81 7.44
C ILE A 54 0.94 -6.02 8.73
N ALA A 55 1.64 -4.97 9.20
CA ALA A 55 2.48 -5.06 10.39
C ALA A 55 1.69 -5.42 11.66
N GLU A 56 0.42 -5.04 11.75
CA GLU A 56 -0.48 -5.45 12.86
C GLU A 56 -0.68 -6.97 12.96
N HIS A 57 -0.33 -7.73 11.92
CA HIS A 57 -0.44 -9.20 11.87
C HIS A 57 0.92 -9.90 12.09
N LEU A 58 1.97 -9.15 12.39
CA LEU A 58 3.35 -9.64 12.59
C LEU A 58 3.82 -9.35 14.03
N PRO A 59 4.91 -9.98 14.50
CA PRO A 59 5.49 -9.68 15.81
C PRO A 59 6.07 -8.26 15.91
N ASP A 60 6.17 -7.78 17.15
CA ASP A 60 6.89 -6.55 17.52
C ASP A 60 8.41 -6.63 17.29
#